data_AF-A0A1M4VNF7-F1
#
_entry.id   AF-A0A1M4VNF7-F1
#
_cell.length_a   1.000
_cell.length_b   1.000
_cell.length_c   1.000
_cell.angle_alpha   90.00
_cell.angle_beta   90.00
_cell.angle_gamma   90.00
#
_symmetry.space_group_name_H-M   'P 1'
#
loop_
_entity.id
_entity.type
_entity.pdbx_description
1 polymer ?
#
loop_
_entity_poly.entity_id
_entity_poly.type
_entity_poly.pdbx_seq_one_letter_code
_entity_poly.pdbx_strand_id
1 'polypeptide(L)'
;MIDANELRLGNYIMQKVHTRITTTRCSFQHFELVAKGQDKDLFPIVLKTTVLESAGFLENKDYPLSPQAREFKLQLPVIGNNKNEILAYIKNNKECFARAMVNGLPVSNNIFHVHQLQNLYYALTGEELMISI
;
A
#
# COMPACT_ATOMS: atom_id res chain seq x y z
N MET A 1 -0.64 -7.87 -13.04
CA MET A 1 0.82 -8.05 -12.85
C MET A 1 1.36 -6.75 -12.29
N ILE A 2 2.47 -6.78 -11.57
CA ILE A 2 3.09 -5.55 -11.06
C ILE A 2 3.77 -4.83 -12.21
N ASP A 3 3.64 -3.51 -12.31
CA ASP A 3 4.48 -2.71 -13.22
C ASP A 3 5.91 -2.70 -12.67
N ALA A 4 6.90 -3.09 -13.49
CA ALA A 4 8.30 -3.16 -13.08
C ALA A 4 8.82 -1.83 -12.50
N ASN A 5 8.30 -0.69 -12.93
CA ASN A 5 8.68 0.63 -12.44
C ASN A 5 8.18 0.92 -11.02
N GLU A 6 7.22 0.14 -10.51
CA GLU A 6 6.71 0.25 -9.14
C GLU A 6 7.45 -0.69 -8.18
N LEU A 7 8.38 -1.52 -8.66
CA LEU A 7 9.03 -2.51 -7.82
C LEU A 7 10.22 -1.90 -7.07
N ARG A 8 10.22 -2.07 -5.74
CA ARG A 8 11.33 -1.66 -4.87
C ARG A 8 11.73 -2.79 -3.93
N LEU A 9 13.01 -2.86 -3.60
CA LEU A 9 13.52 -3.78 -2.57
C LEU A 9 12.72 -3.62 -1.28
N GLY A 10 12.33 -4.74 -0.68
CA GLY A 10 11.56 -4.77 0.56
C GLY A 10 10.04 -4.68 0.39
N ASN A 11 9.51 -4.35 -0.80
CA ASN A 11 8.07 -4.40 -1.06
C ASN A 11 7.50 -5.80 -0.82
N TYR A 12 6.32 -5.90 -0.21
CA TYR A 12 5.57 -7.14 -0.16
C TYR A 12 4.85 -7.37 -1.49
N ILE A 13 5.11 -8.52 -2.09
CA ILE A 13 4.53 -8.96 -3.37
C ILE A 13 4.09 -10.41 -3.26
N MET A 14 3.23 -10.84 -4.18
CA MET A 14 2.95 -12.26 -4.38
C MET A 14 3.81 -12.79 -5.52
N GLN A 15 4.47 -13.92 -5.32
CA GLN A 15 5.21 -14.62 -6.35
C GLN A 15 4.57 -15.98 -6.60
N LYS A 16 4.39 -16.33 -7.88
CA LYS A 16 4.03 -17.68 -8.29
C LYS A 16 5.30 -18.52 -8.41
N VAL A 17 5.40 -19.55 -7.58
CA VAL A 17 6.48 -20.54 -7.62
C VAL A 17 5.85 -21.88 -7.98
N HIS A 18 6.12 -22.36 -9.19
CA HIS A 18 5.45 -23.52 -9.80
C HIS A 18 3.93 -23.33 -9.87
N THR A 19 3.19 -24.00 -8.98
CA THR A 19 1.72 -23.98 -8.91
C THR A 19 1.18 -23.19 -7.72
N ARG A 20 2.05 -22.71 -6.82
CA ARG A 20 1.66 -22.00 -5.60
C ARG A 20 1.95 -20.52 -5.72
N ILE A 21 1.07 -19.70 -5.15
CA ILE A 21 1.27 -18.26 -5.00
C ILE A 21 1.57 -17.99 -3.52
N THR A 22 2.70 -17.35 -3.26
CA THR A 22 3.17 -17.06 -1.89
C THR A 22 3.50 -15.57 -1.78
N THR A 23 3.15 -14.99 -0.63
CA THR A 23 3.63 -13.65 -0.28
C THR A 23 5.10 -13.71 0.08
N THR A 24 5.89 -12.78 -0.44
CA THR A 24 7.32 -12.66 -0.18
C THR A 24 7.75 -11.19 -0.18
N ARG A 25 8.93 -10.92 0.39
CA ARG A 25 9.56 -9.60 0.27
C ARG A 25 10.39 -9.54 -1.00
N CYS A 26 10.20 -8.47 -1.76
CA CYS A 26 10.96 -8.20 -2.96
C CYS A 26 12.46 -8.10 -2.62
N SER A 27 13.26 -8.79 -3.41
CA SER A 27 14.70 -8.99 -3.25
C SER A 27 15.37 -8.95 -4.62
N PHE A 28 16.70 -8.94 -4.67
CA PHE A 28 17.46 -8.92 -5.93
C PHE A 28 17.07 -10.03 -6.91
N GLN A 29 16.71 -11.22 -6.42
CA GLN A 29 16.25 -12.33 -7.26
C GLN A 29 15.00 -11.96 -8.08
N HIS A 30 14.11 -11.14 -7.53
CA HIS A 30 12.92 -10.68 -8.24
C HIS A 30 13.27 -9.72 -9.37
N PHE A 31 14.26 -8.85 -9.18
CA PHE A 31 14.76 -8.00 -10.26
C PHE A 31 15.44 -8.82 -11.36
N GLU A 32 16.14 -9.90 -11.03
CA GLU A 32 16.67 -10.83 -12.03
C GLU A 32 15.56 -11.52 -12.83
N LEU A 33 14.45 -11.90 -12.18
CA LEU A 33 13.29 -12.47 -12.87
C LEU A 33 12.68 -11.46 -13.85
N VAL A 34 12.49 -10.21 -13.42
CA VAL A 34 12.00 -9.12 -14.29
C VAL A 34 12.94 -8.90 -15.47
N ALA A 35 14.26 -8.84 -15.24
CA ALA A 35 15.25 -8.67 -16.29
C ALA A 35 15.26 -9.82 -17.33
N LYS A 36 14.82 -11.02 -16.92
CA LYS A 36 14.65 -12.20 -17.80
C LYS A 36 13.28 -12.27 -18.47
N GLY A 37 12.40 -11.27 -18.28
CA GLY A 37 11.03 -11.27 -18.81
C GLY A 37 10.10 -12.27 -18.13
N GLN A 38 10.36 -12.58 -16.85
CA GLN A 38 9.57 -13.52 -16.02
C GLN A 38 8.73 -12.77 -14.96
N ASP A 39 8.41 -11.50 -15.22
CA ASP A 39 7.57 -10.63 -14.39
C ASP A 39 6.11 -11.10 -14.30
N LYS A 40 5.66 -11.94 -15.24
CA LYS A 40 4.34 -12.58 -15.22
C LYS A 40 4.03 -13.41 -13.96
N ASP A 41 5.07 -13.82 -13.24
CA ASP A 41 4.95 -14.60 -12.01
C ASP A 41 4.92 -13.69 -10.77
N LEU A 42 4.93 -12.36 -10.93
CA LEU A 42 4.84 -11.36 -9.87
C LEU A 42 3.48 -10.65 -9.87
N PHE A 43 2.81 -10.70 -8.72
CA PHE A 43 1.45 -10.21 -8.55
C PHE A 43 1.37 -9.20 -7.40
N PRO A 44 0.60 -8.12 -7.56
CA PRO A 44 0.40 -7.16 -6.49
C PRO A 44 -0.51 -7.74 -5.40
N ILE A 45 -0.28 -7.33 -4.17
CA ILE A 45 -1.20 -7.61 -3.05
C ILE A 45 -2.21 -6.47 -2.98
N VAL A 46 -3.50 -6.78 -3.04
CA VAL A 46 -4.58 -5.77 -2.95
C VAL A 46 -4.68 -5.26 -1.51
N LEU A 47 -4.90 -3.95 -1.34
CA LEU A 47 -5.19 -3.35 -0.03
C LEU A 47 -6.47 -3.94 0.56
N LYS A 48 -6.43 -4.23 1.86
CA LYS A 48 -7.56 -4.73 2.65
C LYS A 48 -7.45 -4.17 4.06
N THR A 49 -8.55 -4.19 4.80
CA THR A 49 -8.60 -3.73 6.20
C THR A 49 -7.46 -4.29 7.05
N THR A 50 -7.21 -5.59 6.99
CA THR A 50 -6.18 -6.27 7.80
C THR A 50 -4.77 -5.75 7.51
N VAL A 51 -4.51 -5.35 6.26
CA VAL A 51 -3.22 -4.77 5.86
C VAL A 51 -3.08 -3.34 6.38
N LEU A 52 -4.16 -2.55 6.32
CA LEU A 52 -4.15 -1.19 6.84
C LEU A 52 -3.91 -1.19 8.36
N GLU A 53 -4.64 -2.04 9.09
CA GLU A 53 -4.49 -2.19 10.53
C GLU A 53 -3.07 -2.65 10.90
N SER A 54 -2.49 -3.61 10.18
CA SER A 54 -1.11 -4.04 10.44
C SER A 54 -0.05 -3.02 10.03
N ALA A 55 -0.38 -2.10 9.12
CA ALA A 55 0.43 -0.93 8.76
C ALA A 55 0.25 0.27 9.71
N GLY A 56 -0.52 0.12 10.80
CA GLY A 56 -0.72 1.17 11.81
C GLY A 56 -1.80 2.20 11.47
N PHE A 57 -2.63 1.94 10.47
CA PHE A 57 -3.79 2.79 10.21
C PHE A 57 -4.84 2.64 11.33
N LEU A 58 -5.46 3.76 11.69
CA LEU A 58 -6.57 3.80 12.64
C LEU A 58 -7.86 4.13 11.91
N GLU A 59 -8.95 3.46 12.26
CA GLU A 59 -10.26 3.76 11.68
C GLU A 59 -10.68 5.20 12.04
N ASN A 60 -11.05 5.97 11.02
CA ASN A 60 -11.53 7.32 11.21
C ASN A 60 -13.01 7.33 11.57
N LYS A 61 -13.34 7.89 12.73
CA LYS A 61 -14.70 7.99 13.28
C LYS A 61 -15.11 9.44 13.52
N ASP A 62 -14.38 10.39 12.95
CA ASP A 62 -14.59 11.82 13.14
C ASP A 62 -15.95 12.28 12.58
N TYR A 63 -16.56 11.52 11.66
CA TYR A 63 -17.84 11.83 11.01
C TYR A 63 -18.58 10.55 10.56
N PRO A 64 -19.92 10.61 10.37
CA PRO A 64 -20.68 9.45 9.94
C PRO A 64 -20.39 9.10 8.48
N LEU A 65 -20.17 7.82 8.23
CA LEU A 65 -20.04 7.23 6.90
C LEU A 65 -21.29 6.40 6.55
N SER A 66 -21.47 6.10 5.26
CA SER A 66 -22.46 5.10 4.82
C SER A 66 -22.23 3.77 5.55
N PRO A 67 -23.28 2.95 5.82
CA PRO A 67 -23.17 1.78 6.72
C PRO A 67 -22.10 0.74 6.38
N GLN A 68 -21.67 0.68 5.11
CA GLN A 68 -20.65 -0.27 4.62
C GLN A 68 -19.34 0.43 4.23
N ALA A 69 -19.29 1.75 4.27
CA ALA A 69 -18.10 2.53 3.99
C ALA A 69 -17.27 2.66 5.27
N ARG A 70 -15.95 2.53 5.14
CA ARG A 70 -15.01 2.74 6.24
C ARG A 70 -13.90 3.63 5.74
N GLU A 71 -13.41 4.51 6.60
CA GLU A 71 -12.21 5.32 6.36
C GLU A 71 -11.19 4.99 7.43
N PHE A 72 -9.92 4.99 7.04
CA PHE A 72 -8.78 4.76 7.91
C PHE A 72 -7.75 5.88 7.66
N LYS A 73 -7.03 6.28 8.71
CA LYS A 73 -6.00 7.31 8.66
C LYS A 73 -4.69 6.80 9.24
N LEU A 74 -3.59 7.10 8.55
CA LEU A 74 -2.23 6.95 9.05
C LEU A 74 -1.59 8.34 9.10
N GLN A 75 -1.33 8.83 10.31
CA GLN A 75 -0.61 10.08 10.51
C GLN A 75 0.88 9.87 10.16
N LEU A 76 1.42 10.70 9.27
CA LEU A 76 2.81 10.57 8.85
C LEU A 76 3.74 11.31 9.84
N PRO A 77 4.89 10.72 10.22
CA PRO A 77 5.86 11.30 11.14
C PRO A 77 6.79 12.30 10.43
N VAL A 78 6.23 13.27 9.71
CA VAL A 78 7.02 14.25 8.94
C VAL A 78 7.14 15.59 9.67
N ILE A 79 8.26 16.26 9.47
CA ILE A 79 8.54 17.58 10.08
C ILE A 79 7.67 18.65 9.40
N GLY A 80 6.97 19.45 10.20
CA GLY A 80 6.21 20.62 9.73
C GLY A 80 4.90 20.81 10.49
N ASN A 81 4.26 21.96 10.27
CA ASN A 81 2.98 22.30 10.91
C ASN A 81 1.76 21.83 10.11
N ASN A 82 1.97 21.22 8.95
CA ASN A 82 0.89 20.68 8.13
C ASN A 82 0.46 19.30 8.64
N LYS A 83 -0.82 19.02 8.54
CA LYS A 83 -1.37 17.68 8.79
C LYS A 83 -1.12 16.80 7.57
N ASN A 84 -0.07 16.00 7.62
CA ASN A 84 0.30 15.05 6.57
C ASN A 84 -0.16 13.65 6.96
N GLU A 85 -1.05 13.06 6.18
CA GLU A 85 -1.63 11.75 6.49
C GLU A 85 -1.86 10.94 5.21
N ILE A 86 -1.96 9.62 5.34
CA ILE A 86 -2.50 8.76 4.29
C ILE A 86 -3.91 8.38 4.73
N LEU A 87 -4.89 8.69 3.88
CA LEU A 87 -6.27 8.23 4.08
C LEU A 87 -6.54 7.04 3.19
N ALA A 88 -7.12 6.00 3.76
CA ALA A 88 -7.58 4.81 3.07
C ALA A 88 -9.08 4.65 3.23
N TYR A 89 -9.74 4.30 2.13
CA TYR A 89 -11.19 4.17 2.03
C TYR A 89 -11.56 2.76 1.64
N ILE A 90 -12.62 2.24 2.23
CA ILE A 90 -13.28 1.00 1.83
C ILE A 90 -14.65 1.39 1.30
N LYS A 91 -14.88 1.18 0.01
CA LYS A 91 -16.18 1.41 -0.63
C LYS A 91 -17.14 0.26 -0.31
N ASN A 92 -18.42 0.47 -0.61
CA ASN A 92 -19.47 -0.53 -0.38
C ASN A 92 -19.22 -1.87 -1.13
N ASN A 93 -18.54 -1.82 -2.28
CA ASN A 93 -18.13 -3.02 -3.04
C ASN A 93 -16.89 -3.72 -2.45
N LYS A 94 -16.43 -3.32 -1.26
CA LYS A 94 -15.20 -3.79 -0.58
C LYS A 94 -13.89 -3.44 -1.31
N GLU A 95 -13.96 -2.59 -2.35
CA GLU A 95 -12.75 -2.03 -2.96
C GLU A 95 -12.08 -1.10 -1.96
N CYS A 96 -10.78 -1.31 -1.75
CA CYS A 96 -9.97 -0.51 -0.86
C CYS A 96 -8.94 0.27 -1.67
N PHE A 97 -8.82 1.56 -1.38
CA PHE A 97 -7.78 2.42 -1.95
C PHE A 97 -7.26 3.38 -0.89
N ALA A 98 -6.04 3.89 -1.09
CA ALA A 98 -5.44 4.91 -0.25
C ALA A 98 -4.90 6.08 -1.07
N ARG A 99 -4.66 7.22 -0.42
CA ARG A 99 -4.03 8.41 -1.01
C ARG A 99 -3.38 9.28 0.06
N ALA A 100 -2.33 10.00 -0.29
CA ALA A 100 -1.73 11.00 0.57
C ALA A 100 -2.59 12.26 0.63
N MET A 101 -2.65 12.85 1.81
CA MET A 101 -3.41 14.05 2.12
C MET A 101 -2.52 15.05 2.87
N VAL A 102 -2.64 16.32 2.51
CA VAL A 102 -2.03 17.44 3.23
C VAL A 102 -3.12 18.42 3.60
N ASN A 103 -3.29 18.70 4.89
CA ASN A 103 -4.32 19.60 5.40
C ASN A 103 -5.74 19.28 4.87
N GLY A 104 -6.05 17.98 4.76
CA GLY A 104 -7.35 17.50 4.26
C GLY A 104 -7.52 17.51 2.74
N LEU A 105 -6.50 17.93 1.97
CA LEU A 105 -6.54 17.92 0.51
C LEU A 105 -5.76 16.74 -0.08
N PRO A 106 -6.30 16.02 -1.07
CA PRO A 106 -5.58 14.92 -1.72
C PRO A 106 -4.43 15.45 -2.57
N VAL A 107 -3.24 14.86 -2.38
CA VAL A 107 -2.01 15.24 -3.09
C VAL A 107 -1.38 14.08 -3.87
N SER A 108 -2.02 12.91 -3.87
CA SER A 108 -1.63 11.77 -4.70
C SER A 108 -2.83 11.18 -5.43
N ASN A 109 -2.55 10.40 -6.47
CA ASN A 109 -3.52 9.49 -7.05
C ASN A 109 -3.94 8.41 -6.04
N ASN A 110 -5.06 7.74 -6.34
CA ASN A 110 -5.49 6.57 -5.59
C ASN A 110 -4.55 5.40 -5.86
N ILE A 111 -4.13 4.73 -4.79
CA ILE A 111 -3.35 3.50 -4.84
C ILE A 111 -4.19 2.34 -4.29
N PHE A 112 -4.01 1.15 -4.87
CA PHE A 112 -4.88 -0.01 -4.61
C PHE A 112 -4.11 -1.21 -4.07
N HIS A 113 -2.78 -1.13 -4.06
CA HIS A 113 -1.91 -2.26 -3.75
C HIS A 113 -0.91 -1.93 -2.65
N VAL A 114 -0.45 -2.99 -1.96
CA VAL A 114 0.46 -2.88 -0.81
C VAL A 114 1.81 -2.28 -1.21
N HIS A 115 2.40 -2.70 -2.34
CA HIS A 115 3.69 -2.17 -2.79
C HIS A 115 3.62 -0.66 -3.09
N GLN A 116 2.51 -0.20 -3.68
CA GLN A 116 2.27 1.23 -3.92
C GLN A 116 2.17 2.01 -2.60
N LEU A 117 1.50 1.44 -1.59
CA LEU A 117 1.43 2.05 -0.25
C LEU A 117 2.80 2.13 0.41
N GLN A 118 3.59 1.07 0.33
CA GLN A 118 4.95 1.05 0.87
C GLN A 118 5.87 2.05 0.16
N ASN A 119 5.74 2.20 -1.16
CA ASN A 119 6.52 3.17 -1.92
C ASN A 119 6.11 4.61 -1.62
N LEU A 120 4.81 4.87 -1.48
CA LEU A 120 4.30 6.19 -1.08
C LEU A 120 4.81 6.56 0.32
N TYR A 121 4.71 5.63 1.27
CA TYR A 121 5.21 5.86 2.63
C TYR A 121 6.72 6.14 2.62
N TYR A 122 7.51 5.30 1.96
CA TYR A 122 8.96 5.48 1.84
C TYR A 122 9.32 6.82 1.19
N ALA A 123 8.62 7.22 0.12
CA ALA A 123 8.86 8.50 -0.55
C ALA A 123 8.58 9.71 0.36
N LEU A 124 7.64 9.59 1.30
CA LEU A 124 7.24 10.67 2.19
C LEU A 124 8.04 10.71 3.50
N THR A 125 8.51 9.57 4.00
CA THR A 125 9.16 9.47 5.33
C THR A 125 10.63 9.06 5.27
N GLY A 126 11.08 8.45 4.17
CA GLY A 126 12.39 7.80 4.07
C GLY A 126 12.48 6.45 4.80
N GLU A 127 11.39 5.98 5.41
CA GLU A 127 11.34 4.75 6.20
C GLU A 127 10.53 3.65 5.50
N GLU A 128 10.83 2.39 5.83
CA GLU A 128 10.04 1.26 5.35
C GLU A 128 8.73 1.14 6.10
N LEU A 129 7.62 1.06 5.38
CA LEU A 129 6.35 0.71 6.00
C LEU A 129 6.36 -0.78 6.36
N MET A 130 6.43 -1.05 7.66
CA MET A 130 6.37 -2.39 8.21
C MET A 130 4.93 -2.88 8.22
N ILE A 131 4.72 -4.07 7.65
CA ILE A 131 3.40 -4.68 7.50
C ILE A 131 3.54 -6.17 7.84
N SER A 132 2.65 -6.68 8.68
CA SER A 132 2.53 -8.11 8.95
C SER A 132 1.45 -8.68 8.02
N ILE A 133 1.86 -9.48 7.03
CA ILE A 133 1.02 -10.20 6.06
C ILE A 133 1.46 -11.65 5.98
#